data_AF-A0A8B6E6Z5-F1
#
_entry.id   AF-A0A8B6E6Z5-F1
#
_cell.length_a   1.000
_cell.length_b   1.000
_cell.length_c   1.000
_cell.angle_alpha   90.00
_cell.angle_beta   90.00
_cell.angle_gamma   90.00
#
_symmetry.space_group_name_H-M   'P 1'
#
loop_
_entity.id
_entity.type
_entity.pdbx_description
1 polymer ?
#
loop_
_entity_poly.entity_id
_entity_poly.type
_entity_poly.pdbx_seq_one_letter_code
_entity_poly.pdbx_strand_id
1 'polypeptide(L)'
;MSQHRTNNLYLHWNLESTARILAKRFEDSLIIVVKPKEMLLNTFSIYSNFVEFDQDGIPMLFTYTNSNGLTHLSKLYSKALELYQNRQACDLDKSSEKSDTRPVIGCSAELSVSFVGFSKGCVPLNQILFEVATKPLSPETSDFVSKIKSVYWLDAGHNGREDTWITSEFVLQKIASTMIELFVHITPYQIKDINRPWIGKEQRKFIQKLKAFKANVTETRHHFDEPGSLDLHFSILTEF
;
A
#
# COMPACT_ATOMS: atom_id res chain seq x y z
N MET A 1 5.74 -14.05 11.58
CA MET A 1 7.12 -13.69 11.98
C MET A 1 7.69 -14.67 13.00
N SER A 2 7.03 -14.99 14.12
CA SER A 2 7.56 -15.89 15.18
C SER A 2 7.87 -17.33 14.78
N GLN A 3 7.38 -17.81 13.64
CA GLN A 3 7.58 -19.20 13.18
C GLN A 3 8.92 -19.43 12.46
N HIS A 4 9.69 -18.37 12.18
CA HIS A 4 11.00 -18.47 11.53
C HIS A 4 12.12 -18.11 12.51
N ARG A 5 13.17 -18.95 12.59
CA ARG A 5 14.19 -18.92 13.64
C ARG A 5 14.97 -17.59 13.73
N THR A 6 15.16 -16.89 12.62
CA THR A 6 15.87 -15.60 12.54
C THR A 6 14.95 -14.37 12.69
N ASN A 7 13.63 -14.55 12.65
CA ASN A 7 12.67 -13.42 12.67
C ASN A 7 12.39 -12.89 14.08
N ASN A 8 12.90 -13.56 15.12
CA ASN A 8 12.69 -13.14 16.51
C ASN A 8 13.26 -11.73 16.78
N LEU A 9 14.34 -11.35 16.09
CA LEU A 9 14.94 -10.02 16.19
C LEU A 9 14.03 -8.91 15.65
N TYR A 10 13.10 -9.25 14.74
CA TYR A 10 12.23 -8.29 14.04
C TYR A 10 10.77 -8.36 14.52
N LEU A 11 10.48 -8.99 15.66
CA LEU A 11 9.11 -9.10 16.17
C LEU A 11 8.45 -7.75 16.45
N HIS A 12 9.24 -6.71 16.73
CA HIS A 12 8.76 -5.34 16.90
C HIS A 12 8.26 -4.70 15.59
N TRP A 13 8.53 -5.33 14.43
CA TRP A 13 7.99 -4.97 13.12
C TRP A 13 6.87 -5.92 12.67
N ASN A 14 6.26 -6.69 13.58
CA ASN A 14 5.14 -7.55 13.24
C ASN A 14 3.90 -6.73 12.81
N LEU A 15 2.86 -7.45 12.38
CA LEU A 15 1.65 -6.86 11.84
C LEU A 15 0.98 -5.90 12.83
N GLU A 16 0.87 -6.31 14.10
CA GLU A 16 0.23 -5.55 15.16
C GLU A 16 1.05 -4.32 15.55
N SER A 17 2.38 -4.43 15.59
CA SER A 17 3.26 -3.31 15.91
C SER A 17 3.26 -2.29 14.77
N THR A 18 3.28 -2.75 13.53
CA THR A 18 3.14 -1.90 12.33
C THR A 18 1.79 -1.18 12.34
N ALA A 19 0.70 -1.87 12.68
CA ALA A 19 -0.62 -1.25 12.82
C ALA A 19 -0.62 -0.11 13.85
N ARG A 20 0.05 -0.29 15.00
CA ARG A 20 0.18 0.76 16.02
C ARG A 20 1.02 1.94 15.56
N ILE A 21 2.08 1.68 14.80
CA ILE A 21 2.92 2.75 14.20
C ILE A 21 2.07 3.59 13.24
N LEU A 22 1.31 2.94 12.36
CA LEU A 22 0.41 3.61 11.42
C LEU A 22 -0.71 4.38 12.14
N ALA A 23 -1.29 3.82 13.19
CA ALA A 23 -2.32 4.50 13.99
C ALA A 23 -1.82 5.77 14.69
N LYS A 24 -0.55 5.78 15.15
CA LYS A 24 0.07 6.99 15.71
C LYS A 24 0.38 8.03 14.63
N ARG A 25 0.73 7.57 13.43
CA ARG A 25 1.06 8.46 12.31
C ARG A 25 -0.17 9.13 11.71
N PHE A 26 -1.25 8.37 11.60
CA PHE A 26 -2.52 8.81 11.02
C PHE A 26 -3.59 8.81 12.12
N GLU A 27 -3.46 9.71 13.09
CA GLU A 27 -4.26 9.74 14.33
C GLU A 27 -5.78 9.80 14.07
N ASP A 28 -6.19 10.48 13.00
CA ASP A 28 -7.60 10.65 12.63
C ASP A 28 -8.08 9.61 11.58
N SER A 29 -7.34 8.51 11.40
CA SER A 29 -7.64 7.50 10.36
C SER A 29 -8.02 6.13 10.91
N LEU A 30 -8.94 5.46 10.21
CA LEU A 30 -9.19 4.03 10.42
C LEU A 30 -8.08 3.20 9.76
N ILE A 31 -7.29 2.51 10.58
CA ILE A 31 -6.20 1.65 10.09
C ILE A 31 -6.75 0.27 9.72
N ILE A 32 -6.70 -0.06 8.43
CA ILE A 32 -7.02 -1.39 7.91
C ILE A 32 -5.73 -2.06 7.45
N VAL A 33 -5.43 -3.21 8.05
CA VAL A 33 -4.21 -3.96 7.72
C VAL A 33 -4.55 -5.18 6.87
N VAL A 34 -3.93 -5.25 5.68
CA VAL A 34 -4.10 -6.37 4.76
C VAL A 34 -2.98 -7.38 4.96
N LYS A 35 -3.31 -8.54 5.52
CA LYS A 35 -2.38 -9.66 5.66
C LYS A 35 -2.26 -10.42 4.33
N PRO A 36 -1.07 -10.97 3.98
CA PRO A 36 -1.00 -11.95 2.91
C PRO A 36 -1.92 -13.15 3.19
N LYS A 37 -2.46 -13.74 2.13
CA LYS A 37 -3.32 -14.93 2.21
C LYS A 37 -2.53 -16.09 2.80
N GLU A 38 -1.27 -16.22 2.41
CA GLU A 38 -0.37 -17.29 2.84
C GLU A 38 1.09 -16.79 2.87
N MET A 39 1.93 -17.56 3.56
CA MET A 39 3.37 -17.33 3.65
C MET A 39 4.09 -18.54 3.05
N LEU A 40 4.56 -18.43 1.81
CA LEU A 40 5.33 -19.48 1.16
C LEU A 40 6.68 -19.64 1.87
N LEU A 41 7.02 -20.89 2.25
CA LEU A 41 8.22 -21.23 3.02
C LEU A 41 8.38 -20.39 4.30
N ASN A 42 7.27 -19.95 4.91
CA ASN A 42 7.24 -19.05 6.07
C ASN A 42 8.00 -17.71 5.88
N THR A 43 8.30 -17.34 4.62
CA THR A 43 9.19 -16.22 4.27
C THR A 43 8.53 -15.28 3.28
N PHE A 44 8.00 -15.81 2.17
CA PHE A 44 7.45 -14.99 1.10
C PHE A 44 5.96 -14.76 1.30
N SER A 45 5.58 -13.49 1.46
CA SER A 45 4.16 -13.09 1.52
C SER A 45 3.49 -13.29 0.16
N ILE A 46 2.33 -13.96 0.15
CA ILE A 46 1.53 -14.20 -1.06
C ILE A 46 0.18 -13.49 -0.91
N TYR A 47 -0.06 -12.52 -1.79
CA TYR A 47 -1.26 -11.69 -1.82
C TYR A 47 -2.21 -12.13 -2.93
N SER A 48 -2.49 -13.43 -3.04
CA SER A 48 -3.24 -14.02 -4.16
C SER A 48 -4.71 -13.61 -4.26
N ASN A 49 -5.21 -12.80 -3.32
CA ASN A 49 -6.49 -12.11 -3.45
C ASN A 49 -6.43 -10.89 -4.39
N PHE A 50 -5.23 -10.39 -4.70
CA PHE A 50 -5.00 -9.17 -5.49
C PHE A 50 -4.21 -9.42 -6.77
N VAL A 51 -3.22 -10.30 -6.72
CA VAL A 51 -2.25 -10.53 -7.79
C VAL A 51 -1.91 -12.02 -7.86
N GLU A 52 -1.74 -12.55 -9.05
CA GLU A 52 -1.34 -13.95 -9.22
C GLU A 52 0.15 -14.14 -8.89
N PHE A 53 0.50 -15.34 -8.45
CA PHE A 53 1.87 -15.71 -8.11
C PHE A 53 2.21 -17.05 -8.79
N ASP A 54 3.46 -17.20 -9.21
CA ASP A 54 3.97 -18.49 -9.65
C ASP A 54 4.27 -19.44 -8.46
N GLN A 55 4.81 -20.62 -8.77
CA GLN A 55 5.12 -21.66 -7.77
C GLN A 55 6.23 -21.23 -6.79
N ASP A 56 7.09 -20.28 -7.18
CA ASP A 56 8.16 -19.72 -6.36
C ASP A 56 7.70 -18.47 -5.58
N GLY A 57 6.42 -18.12 -5.68
CA GLY A 57 5.85 -16.95 -5.03
C GLY A 57 6.32 -15.63 -5.64
N ILE A 58 6.75 -15.63 -6.91
CA ILE A 58 7.04 -14.42 -7.68
C ILE A 58 5.71 -13.86 -8.20
N PRO A 59 5.42 -12.57 -7.99
CA PRO A 59 4.18 -11.99 -8.48
C PRO A 59 4.19 -11.86 -10.01
N MET A 60 3.11 -12.29 -10.65
CA MET A 60 2.90 -12.13 -12.10
C MET A 60 2.14 -10.82 -12.36
N LEU A 61 2.85 -9.70 -12.17
CA LEU A 61 2.29 -8.37 -12.38
C LEU A 61 2.07 -8.09 -13.87
N PHE A 62 1.10 -7.23 -14.18
CA PHE A 62 0.89 -6.58 -15.48
C PHE A 62 0.64 -7.50 -16.71
N THR A 63 0.69 -8.81 -16.54
CA THR A 63 0.57 -9.81 -17.61
C THR A 63 -0.84 -10.41 -17.71
N TYR A 64 -1.57 -10.48 -16.59
CA TYR A 64 -2.90 -11.08 -16.54
C TYR A 64 -3.98 -10.05 -16.24
N THR A 65 -4.89 -9.86 -17.19
CA THR A 65 -6.03 -8.93 -17.07
C THR A 65 -7.16 -9.47 -16.18
N ASN A 66 -7.08 -10.70 -15.69
CA ASN A 66 -8.12 -11.34 -14.88
C ASN A 66 -7.99 -11.09 -13.37
N SER A 67 -6.95 -10.39 -12.93
CA SER A 67 -6.85 -9.92 -11.54
C SER A 67 -8.05 -9.02 -11.18
N ASN A 68 -8.65 -9.22 -10.02
CA ASN A 68 -9.77 -8.39 -9.55
C ASN A 68 -9.39 -7.64 -8.28
N GLY A 69 -8.12 -7.25 -8.16
CA GLY A 69 -7.57 -6.65 -6.94
C GLY A 69 -8.29 -5.36 -6.55
N LEU A 70 -8.53 -4.47 -7.52
CA LEU A 70 -9.26 -3.22 -7.32
C LEU A 70 -10.72 -3.49 -6.91
N THR A 71 -11.40 -4.40 -7.60
CA THR A 71 -12.79 -4.77 -7.30
C THR A 71 -12.92 -5.39 -5.91
N HIS A 72 -12.02 -6.29 -5.54
CA HIS A 72 -12.00 -6.90 -4.20
C HIS A 72 -11.76 -5.85 -3.12
N LEU A 73 -10.82 -4.92 -3.35
CA LEU A 73 -10.52 -3.87 -2.39
C LEU A 73 -11.69 -2.89 -2.23
N SER A 74 -12.33 -2.50 -3.33
CA SER A 74 -13.53 -1.65 -3.34
C SER A 74 -14.64 -2.26 -2.49
N LYS A 75 -14.92 -3.56 -2.65
CA LYS A 75 -15.93 -4.26 -1.85
C LYS A 75 -15.57 -4.33 -0.37
N LEU A 76 -14.30 -4.59 -0.06
CA LEU A 76 -13.81 -4.59 1.33
C LEU A 76 -13.94 -3.21 1.97
N TYR A 77 -13.60 -2.15 1.24
CA TYR A 77 -13.76 -0.77 1.69
C TYR A 77 -15.23 -0.45 1.98
N SER A 78 -16.13 -0.71 1.03
CA SER A 78 -17.57 -0.48 1.19
C SER A 78 -18.13 -1.21 2.41
N LYS A 79 -17.72 -2.47 2.62
CA LYS A 79 -18.18 -3.24 3.79
C LYS A 79 -17.58 -2.72 5.10
N ALA A 80 -16.31 -2.34 5.11
CA ALA A 80 -15.68 -1.75 6.29
C ALA A 80 -16.33 -0.42 6.68
N LEU A 81 -16.66 0.42 5.70
CA LEU A 81 -17.37 1.67 5.89
C LEU A 81 -18.77 1.46 6.46
N GLU A 82 -19.53 0.51 5.90
CA GLU A 82 -20.85 0.14 6.41
C GLU A 82 -20.78 -0.30 7.88
N LEU A 83 -19.83 -1.16 8.24
CA LEU A 83 -19.64 -1.62 9.62
C LEU A 83 -19.23 -0.49 10.57
N TYR A 84 -18.40 0.44 10.11
CA TYR A 84 -17.99 1.60 10.89
C TYR A 84 -19.17 2.53 11.17
N GLN A 85 -19.96 2.85 10.15
CA GLN A 85 -21.15 3.69 10.27
C GLN A 85 -22.20 3.07 11.19
N ASN A 86 -22.43 1.76 11.07
CA ASN A 86 -23.37 1.04 11.94
C ASN A 86 -22.94 1.06 13.42
N ARG A 87 -21.63 0.99 13.72
CA ARG A 87 -21.14 1.10 15.10
C ARG A 87 -21.35 2.51 15.67
N GLN A 88 -21.03 3.54 14.88
CA GLN A 88 -21.25 4.94 15.27
C GLN A 88 -22.74 5.21 15.58
N ALA A 89 -23.65 4.66 14.78
CA ALA A 89 -25.09 4.81 15.00
C ALA A 89 -25.56 4.12 16.31
N CYS A 90 -25.08 2.90 16.59
CA CYS A 90 -25.41 2.18 17.82
C CYS A 90 -24.88 2.84 19.11
N ASP A 91 -23.76 3.56 19.04
CA ASP A 91 -23.19 4.28 20.19
C ASP A 91 -23.94 5.59 20.49
N LEU A 92 -24.59 6.18 19.49
CA LEU A 92 -25.47 7.35 19.65
C LEU A 92 -26.79 7.00 20.36
N ASP A 93 -27.37 5.83 20.07
CA ASP A 93 -28.60 5.38 20.73
C ASP A 93 -28.41 5.13 22.25
N LYS A 94 -27.19 4.78 22.67
CA LYS A 94 -26.86 4.55 24.10
C LYS A 94 -26.48 5.81 24.89
N SER A 95 -26.27 6.94 24.22
CA SER A 95 -25.86 8.21 24.85
C SER A 95 -26.99 9.24 24.96
N SER A 96 -28.23 8.83 24.68
CA SER A 96 -29.44 9.64 24.84
C SER A 96 -29.93 9.74 26.30
N GLU A 97 -29.04 10.04 27.25
CA GLU A 97 -29.39 10.72 28.49
C GLU A 97 -28.34 11.81 28.80
N LYS A 98 -28.74 13.05 28.50
CA LYS A 98 -28.18 14.37 28.91
C LYS A 98 -27.23 15.09 27.93
N SER A 99 -27.62 16.34 27.71
CA SER A 99 -27.12 17.40 26.83
C SER A 99 -25.63 17.73 26.91
N ASP A 100 -24.99 18.01 25.76
CA ASP A 100 -24.69 19.38 25.34
C ASP A 100 -24.12 19.39 23.91
N THR A 101 -24.42 20.47 23.19
CA THR A 101 -24.15 20.73 21.77
C THR A 101 -22.66 20.63 21.39
N ARG A 102 -22.24 19.45 20.94
CA ARG A 102 -21.11 19.32 20.00
C ARG A 102 -21.66 19.00 18.62
N PRO A 103 -21.13 19.58 17.53
CA PRO A 103 -21.64 19.30 16.20
C PRO A 103 -21.46 17.81 15.94
N VAL A 104 -22.60 17.14 15.69
CA VAL A 104 -22.67 15.80 15.13
C VAL A 104 -21.81 15.82 13.87
N ILE A 105 -20.75 15.00 13.84
CA ILE A 105 -20.02 14.74 12.60
C ILE A 105 -21.07 14.18 11.63
N GLY A 106 -21.52 15.03 10.71
CA GLY A 106 -22.53 14.69 9.72
C GLY A 106 -22.12 13.40 9.01
N CYS A 107 -23.06 12.45 8.93
CA CYS A 107 -22.92 11.13 8.35
C CYS A 107 -22.79 11.17 6.80
N SER A 108 -21.89 12.03 6.30
CA SER A 108 -21.55 12.20 4.88
C SER A 108 -20.10 12.69 4.70
N ALA A 109 -19.22 12.49 5.68
CA ALA A 109 -17.79 12.69 5.44
C ALA A 109 -17.31 11.60 4.47
N GLU A 110 -17.04 11.97 3.22
CA GLU A 110 -16.39 11.09 2.26
C GLU A 110 -15.01 10.71 2.81
N LEU A 111 -14.89 9.52 3.39
CA LEU A 111 -13.63 9.03 3.90
C LEU A 111 -12.66 8.86 2.72
N SER A 112 -11.57 9.60 2.76
CA SER A 112 -10.46 9.41 1.85
C SER A 112 -9.73 8.11 2.14
N VAL A 113 -9.13 7.54 1.11
CA VAL A 113 -8.34 6.32 1.18
C VAL A 113 -6.87 6.64 0.89
N SER A 114 -5.99 6.12 1.75
CA SER A 114 -4.54 6.18 1.57
C SER A 114 -3.99 4.76 1.58
N PHE A 115 -3.16 4.41 0.60
CA PHE A 115 -2.51 3.10 0.53
C PHE A 115 -1.08 3.17 1.01
N VAL A 116 -0.69 2.24 1.88
CA VAL A 116 0.69 2.09 2.33
C VAL A 116 1.17 0.68 2.00
N GLY A 117 2.07 0.57 1.04
CA GLY A 117 2.78 -0.67 0.71
C GLY A 117 4.16 -0.65 1.34
N PHE A 118 4.51 -1.70 2.09
CA PHE A 118 5.86 -1.89 2.61
C PHE A 118 6.47 -3.17 2.05
N SER A 119 7.71 -3.12 1.56
CA SER A 119 8.43 -4.28 1.05
C SER A 119 7.62 -5.01 -0.04
N LYS A 120 7.32 -6.30 0.15
CA LYS A 120 6.45 -7.08 -0.76
C LYS A 120 4.97 -6.67 -0.72
N GLY A 121 4.55 -5.88 0.27
CA GLY A 121 3.24 -5.23 0.32
C GLY A 121 3.02 -4.19 -0.80
N CYS A 122 4.09 -3.74 -1.47
CA CYS A 122 3.98 -2.89 -2.66
C CYS A 122 3.46 -3.64 -3.89
N VAL A 123 3.51 -4.97 -3.92
CA VAL A 123 3.04 -5.78 -5.04
C VAL A 123 1.52 -5.61 -5.29
N PRO A 124 0.63 -5.84 -4.31
CA PRO A 124 -0.80 -5.60 -4.54
C PRO A 124 -1.10 -4.14 -4.87
N LEU A 125 -0.33 -3.18 -4.32
CA LEU A 125 -0.45 -1.76 -4.64
C LEU A 125 -0.14 -1.48 -6.12
N ASN A 126 0.97 -2.02 -6.65
CA ASN A 126 1.32 -1.90 -8.06
C ASN A 126 0.23 -2.50 -8.96
N GLN A 127 -0.31 -3.65 -8.57
CA GLN A 127 -1.39 -4.32 -9.29
C GLN A 127 -2.68 -3.47 -9.31
N ILE A 128 -3.06 -2.88 -8.18
CA ILE A 128 -4.24 -2.00 -8.09
C ILE A 128 -4.08 -0.80 -9.01
N LEU A 129 -2.93 -0.11 -8.99
CA LEU A 129 -2.72 1.06 -9.86
C LEU A 129 -2.66 0.69 -11.34
N PHE A 130 -2.14 -0.48 -11.67
CA PHE A 130 -2.21 -1.01 -13.02
C PHE A 130 -3.67 -1.22 -13.47
N GLU A 131 -4.50 -1.81 -12.61
CA GLU A 131 -5.94 -2.00 -12.89
C GLU A 131 -6.67 -0.67 -13.08
N VAL A 132 -6.40 0.33 -12.23
CA VAL A 132 -6.95 1.69 -12.35
C VAL A 132 -6.61 2.30 -13.72
N ALA A 133 -5.40 2.08 -14.22
CA ALA A 133 -4.96 2.67 -15.48
C ALA A 133 -5.44 1.91 -16.73
N THR A 134 -5.69 0.61 -16.63
CA THR A 134 -5.84 -0.27 -17.80
C THR A 134 -7.22 -0.88 -17.96
N LYS A 135 -8.04 -0.95 -16.90
CA LYS A 135 -9.35 -1.60 -16.94
C LYS A 135 -10.48 -0.57 -16.96
N PRO A 136 -11.60 -0.87 -17.64
CA PRO A 136 -12.83 -0.10 -17.49
C PRO A 136 -13.30 -0.15 -16.03
N LEU A 137 -13.56 1.01 -15.44
CA LEU A 137 -14.07 1.11 -14.08
C LEU A 137 -15.60 0.99 -14.10
N SER A 138 -16.14 0.10 -13.25
CA SER A 138 -17.56 0.12 -12.89
C SER A 138 -17.88 1.37 -12.08
N PRO A 139 -19.16 1.78 -11.93
CA PRO A 139 -19.52 2.90 -11.07
C PRO A 139 -18.99 2.76 -9.64
N GLU A 140 -19.03 1.55 -9.07
CA GLU A 140 -18.52 1.24 -7.73
C GLU A 140 -16.99 1.43 -7.64
N THR A 141 -16.23 0.89 -8.59
CA THR A 141 -14.76 1.04 -8.59
C THR A 141 -14.34 2.45 -8.94
N SER A 142 -15.09 3.16 -9.77
CA SER A 142 -14.85 4.58 -10.09
C SER A 142 -15.05 5.46 -8.86
N ASP A 143 -16.11 5.23 -8.07
CA ASP A 143 -16.35 5.92 -6.80
C ASP A 143 -15.28 5.58 -5.75
N PHE A 144 -14.81 4.33 -5.70
CA PHE A 144 -13.70 3.98 -4.82
C PHE A 144 -12.39 4.66 -5.22
N VAL A 145 -12.07 4.68 -6.52
CA VAL A 145 -10.85 5.32 -7.04
C VAL A 145 -10.84 6.83 -6.79
N SER A 146 -11.98 7.51 -6.89
CA SER A 146 -12.06 8.95 -6.62
C SER A 146 -11.74 9.32 -5.16
N LYS A 147 -11.88 8.36 -4.24
CA LYS A 147 -11.56 8.52 -2.80
C LYS A 147 -10.07 8.32 -2.50
N ILE A 148 -9.29 7.76 -3.42
CA ILE A 148 -7.85 7.56 -3.22
C ILE A 148 -7.16 8.93 -3.22
N LYS A 149 -6.56 9.30 -2.08
CA LYS A 149 -5.81 10.56 -1.94
C LYS A 149 -4.32 10.37 -2.07
N SER A 150 -3.79 9.31 -1.45
CA SER A 150 -2.34 9.13 -1.41
C SER A 150 -1.92 7.67 -1.47
N VAL A 151 -0.72 7.45 -2.01
CA VAL A 151 -0.12 6.14 -2.16
C VAL A 151 1.35 6.19 -1.75
N TYR A 152 1.72 5.35 -0.79
CA TYR A 152 3.07 5.26 -0.22
C TYR A 152 3.71 3.94 -0.62
N TRP A 153 4.87 4.03 -1.26
CA TRP A 153 5.80 2.91 -1.44
C TRP A 153 6.91 3.04 -0.40
N LEU A 154 6.94 2.11 0.54
CA LEU A 154 7.95 2.02 1.58
C LEU A 154 8.90 0.87 1.23
N ASP A 155 10.03 1.23 0.64
CA ASP A 155 11.14 0.35 0.28
C ASP A 155 10.69 -0.92 -0.46
N ALA A 156 10.04 -0.71 -1.62
CA ALA A 156 9.44 -1.78 -2.42
C ALA A 156 10.47 -2.82 -2.88
N GLY A 157 10.11 -4.10 -2.75
CA GLY A 157 10.93 -5.22 -3.17
C GLY A 157 10.18 -6.55 -3.14
N HIS A 158 10.57 -7.48 -4.00
CA HIS A 158 10.09 -8.87 -3.98
C HIS A 158 11.15 -9.81 -4.56
N ASN A 159 10.86 -11.11 -4.53
CA ASN A 159 11.76 -12.18 -4.99
C ASN A 159 11.77 -12.39 -6.52
N GLY A 160 11.14 -11.50 -7.29
CA GLY A 160 11.13 -11.53 -8.76
C GLY A 160 12.27 -10.72 -9.36
N ARG A 161 12.44 -10.82 -10.68
CA ARG A 161 13.54 -10.19 -11.43
C ARG A 161 13.17 -8.94 -12.21
N GLU A 162 11.91 -8.56 -12.16
CA GLU A 162 11.32 -7.40 -12.84
C GLU A 162 10.03 -6.99 -12.13
N ASP A 163 9.46 -5.88 -12.54
CA ASP A 163 8.14 -5.37 -12.11
C ASP A 163 8.05 -5.03 -10.61
N THR A 164 9.19 -4.76 -9.98
CA THR A 164 9.22 -4.23 -8.62
C THR A 164 8.65 -2.81 -8.58
N TRP A 165 8.89 -2.03 -9.63
CA TRP A 165 8.27 -0.72 -9.85
C TRP A 165 7.58 -0.67 -11.21
N ILE A 166 6.46 0.04 -11.29
CA ILE A 166 5.74 0.22 -12.56
C ILE A 166 6.63 1.01 -13.53
N THR A 167 6.92 0.49 -14.72
CA THR A 167 7.71 1.22 -15.73
C THR A 167 7.00 1.50 -17.06
N SER A 168 5.76 1.02 -17.18
CA SER A 168 4.87 1.26 -18.34
C SER A 168 4.49 2.74 -18.43
N GLU A 169 4.76 3.38 -19.57
CA GLU A 169 4.46 4.80 -19.78
C GLU A 169 2.98 5.08 -19.76
N PHE A 170 2.21 4.22 -20.42
CA PHE A 170 0.75 4.33 -20.45
C PHE A 170 0.18 4.37 -19.02
N VAL A 171 0.60 3.44 -18.17
CA VAL A 171 0.13 3.35 -16.78
C VAL A 171 0.57 4.59 -15.99
N LEU A 172 1.83 5.00 -16.10
CA LEU A 172 2.35 6.16 -15.38
C LEU A 172 1.73 7.48 -15.85
N GLN A 173 1.42 7.64 -17.13
CA GLN A 173 0.69 8.80 -17.65
C GLN A 173 -0.74 8.85 -17.08
N LYS A 174 -1.43 7.70 -17.02
CA LYS A 174 -2.76 7.63 -16.42
C LYS A 174 -2.72 7.99 -14.94
N ILE A 175 -1.78 7.43 -14.18
CA ILE A 175 -1.60 7.77 -12.76
C ILE A 175 -1.26 9.26 -12.61
N ALA A 176 -0.36 9.80 -13.43
CA ALA A 176 0.03 11.21 -13.39
C ALA A 176 -1.13 12.17 -13.71
N SER A 177 -2.11 11.73 -14.50
CA SER A 177 -3.32 12.50 -14.79
C SER A 177 -4.34 12.53 -13.64
N THR A 178 -4.10 11.78 -12.56
CA THR A 178 -4.93 11.82 -11.34
C THR A 178 -4.44 12.89 -10.38
N MET A 179 -5.23 13.19 -9.35
CA MET A 179 -4.85 14.07 -8.24
C MET A 179 -4.23 13.30 -7.05
N ILE A 180 -3.83 12.03 -7.26
CA ILE A 180 -3.26 11.18 -6.21
C ILE A 180 -1.85 11.67 -5.86
N GLU A 181 -1.58 11.80 -4.57
CA GLU A 181 -0.27 12.11 -4.03
C GLU A 181 0.58 10.83 -3.93
N LEU A 182 1.76 10.84 -4.53
CA LEU A 182 2.63 9.67 -4.63
C LEU A 182 3.87 9.87 -3.76
N PHE A 183 4.02 9.04 -2.73
CA PHE A 183 5.14 9.09 -1.80
C PHE A 183 6.02 7.86 -1.97
N VAL A 184 7.29 8.08 -2.30
CA VAL A 184 8.26 7.02 -2.57
C VAL A 184 9.39 7.13 -1.57
N HIS A 185 9.43 6.22 -0.62
CA HIS A 185 10.48 6.14 0.38
C HIS A 185 11.35 4.93 0.08
N ILE A 186 12.66 5.13 -0.01
CA ILE A 186 13.61 4.08 -0.40
C ILE A 186 14.83 4.05 0.52
N THR A 187 15.41 2.86 0.68
CA THR A 187 16.68 2.65 1.39
C THR A 187 17.70 1.97 0.45
N PRO A 188 19.00 2.01 0.78
CA PRO A 188 20.00 1.24 0.07
C PRO A 188 19.74 -0.27 0.02
N TYR A 189 18.98 -0.82 0.99
CA TYR A 189 18.72 -2.25 1.08
C TYR A 189 18.05 -2.81 -0.19
N GLN A 190 17.08 -2.10 -0.76
CA GLN A 190 16.45 -2.51 -2.02
C GLN A 190 17.17 -1.91 -3.24
N ILE A 191 17.39 -0.59 -3.24
CA ILE A 191 17.76 0.12 -4.48
C ILE A 191 19.26 0.07 -4.81
N LYS A 192 20.14 -0.23 -3.85
CA LYS A 192 21.59 -0.42 -4.06
C LYS A 192 22.03 -1.89 -3.98
N ASP A 193 21.09 -2.84 -3.97
CA ASP A 193 21.44 -4.27 -3.96
C ASP A 193 22.11 -4.69 -5.28
N ILE A 194 23.38 -5.09 -5.20
CA ILE A 194 24.19 -5.54 -6.34
C ILE A 194 23.67 -6.83 -6.98
N ASN A 195 22.99 -7.68 -6.20
CA ASN A 195 22.40 -8.94 -6.68
C ASN A 195 21.02 -8.73 -7.29
N ARG A 196 20.36 -7.61 -6.98
CA ARG A 196 19.03 -7.24 -7.49
C ARG A 196 19.04 -5.87 -8.18
N PRO A 197 19.93 -5.62 -9.16
CA PRO A 197 20.16 -4.29 -9.71
C PRO A 197 18.96 -3.72 -10.49
N TRP A 198 18.00 -4.57 -10.89
CA TRP A 198 16.78 -4.13 -11.55
C TRP A 198 15.92 -3.25 -10.64
N ILE A 199 15.87 -3.51 -9.33
CA ILE A 199 15.03 -2.75 -8.39
C ILE A 199 15.37 -1.26 -8.44
N GLY A 200 16.66 -0.91 -8.32
CA GLY A 200 17.12 0.47 -8.42
C GLY A 200 17.00 1.06 -9.83
N LYS A 201 17.12 0.25 -10.89
CA LYS A 201 16.91 0.71 -12.28
C LYS A 201 15.45 1.07 -12.54
N GLU A 202 14.52 0.21 -12.13
CA GLU A 202 13.08 0.42 -12.28
C GLU A 202 12.60 1.59 -11.42
N GLN A 203 13.05 1.70 -10.17
CA GLN A 203 12.71 2.82 -9.28
C GLN A 203 13.10 4.17 -9.89
N ARG A 204 14.33 4.28 -10.44
CA ARG A 204 14.76 5.51 -11.11
C ARG A 204 13.87 5.84 -12.31
N LYS A 205 13.54 4.84 -13.12
CA LYS A 205 12.66 5.00 -14.28
C LYS A 205 11.25 5.41 -13.87
N PHE A 206 10.71 4.85 -12.79
CA PHE A 206 9.42 5.19 -12.20
C PHE A 206 9.36 6.67 -11.80
N ILE A 207 10.33 7.14 -11.01
CA ILE A 207 10.41 8.55 -10.59
C ILE A 207 10.61 9.49 -11.77
N GLN A 208 11.54 9.18 -12.68
CA GLN A 208 11.84 10.02 -13.84
C GLN A 208 10.60 10.23 -14.71
N LYS A 209 9.85 9.16 -14.98
CA LYS A 209 8.63 9.22 -15.79
C LYS A 209 7.49 9.97 -15.09
N LEU A 210 7.25 9.70 -13.81
CA LEU A 210 6.22 10.43 -13.05
C LEU A 210 6.51 11.94 -13.01
N LYS A 211 7.76 12.33 -12.78
CA LYS A 211 8.19 13.74 -12.83
C LYS A 211 8.03 14.33 -14.24
N ALA A 212 8.41 13.60 -15.29
CA ALA A 212 8.23 14.04 -16.68
C ALA A 212 6.74 14.25 -17.04
N PHE A 213 5.85 13.41 -16.51
CA PHE A 213 4.40 13.56 -16.67
C PHE A 213 3.76 14.54 -15.66
N LYS A 214 4.56 15.26 -14.86
CA LYS A 214 4.11 16.24 -13.87
C LYS A 214 3.16 15.67 -12.79
N ALA A 215 3.33 14.39 -12.45
CA ALA A 215 2.62 13.79 -11.33
C ALA A 215 3.02 14.46 -10.00
N ASN A 216 2.12 14.45 -9.02
CA ASN A 216 2.43 14.85 -7.64
C ASN A 216 3.22 13.74 -6.94
N VAL A 217 4.53 13.66 -7.20
CA VAL A 217 5.42 12.62 -6.66
C VAL A 217 6.54 13.20 -5.81
N THR A 218 6.70 12.65 -4.61
CA THR A 218 7.81 12.94 -3.70
C THR A 218 8.66 11.69 -3.51
N GLU A 219 9.98 11.83 -3.70
CA GLU A 219 10.97 10.77 -3.45
C GLU A 219 11.80 11.14 -2.21
N THR A 220 11.78 10.28 -1.20
CA THR A 220 12.55 10.42 0.03
C THR A 220 13.57 9.28 0.12
N ARG A 221 14.84 9.64 0.33
CA ARG A 221 15.97 8.71 0.39
C ARG A 221 16.48 8.62 1.81
N HIS A 222 16.33 7.46 2.43
CA HIS A 222 16.70 7.23 3.82
C HIS A 222 18.03 6.47 3.91
N HIS A 223 18.95 6.94 4.76
CA HIS A 223 20.20 6.25 5.11
C HIS A 223 21.13 5.93 3.92
N PHE A 224 21.24 6.84 2.94
CA PHE A 224 22.00 6.60 1.71
C PHE A 224 23.53 6.65 1.87
N ASP A 225 24.00 7.09 3.02
CA ASP A 225 25.37 7.11 3.51
C ASP A 225 25.79 5.77 4.16
N GLU A 226 24.84 4.90 4.48
CA GLU A 226 25.10 3.58 5.07
C GLU A 226 24.96 2.43 4.05
N PRO A 227 25.63 1.28 4.28
CA PRO A 227 25.35 0.04 3.55
C PRO A 227 23.91 -0.44 3.80
N GLY A 228 23.27 -1.02 2.79
CA GLY A 228 21.92 -1.56 2.94
C GLY A 228 21.86 -2.70 3.97
N SER A 229 20.90 -2.63 4.90
CA SER A 229 20.65 -3.66 5.90
C SER A 229 19.15 -3.89 6.10
N LEU A 230 18.79 -5.03 6.69
CA LEU A 230 17.40 -5.30 7.06
C LEU A 230 16.88 -4.34 8.14
N ASP A 231 17.74 -3.89 9.04
CA ASP A 231 17.35 -2.91 10.07
C ASP A 231 16.94 -1.58 9.41
N LEU A 232 17.74 -1.10 8.45
CA LEU A 232 17.39 0.10 7.68
C LEU A 232 16.12 -0.12 6.86
N HIS A 233 15.95 -1.30 6.25
CA HIS A 233 14.72 -1.65 5.53
C HIS A 233 13.47 -1.49 6.40
N PHE A 234 13.50 -1.96 7.66
CA PHE A 234 12.35 -1.84 8.55
C PHE A 234 12.22 -0.46 9.21
N SER A 235 13.32 0.24 9.49
CA SER A 235 13.32 1.57 10.13
C SER A 235 12.44 2.59 9.41
N ILE A 236 12.31 2.42 8.08
CA ILE A 236 11.47 3.27 7.23
C ILE A 236 10.01 3.34 7.70
N LEU A 237 9.49 2.29 8.37
CA LEU A 237 8.13 2.24 8.89
C LEU A 237 7.87 3.31 9.96
N THR A 238 8.90 3.80 10.63
CA THR A 238 8.81 4.88 11.63
C THR A 238 9.25 6.24 11.11
N GLU A 239 9.91 6.31 9.95
CA GLU A 239 10.60 7.50 9.46
C GLU A 239 9.97 8.16 8.23
N PHE A 240 9.01 7.48 7.58
CA PHE A 240 8.41 7.97 6.34
C PHE A 240 7.57 9.24 6.53
#